data_AF-A0A1Q5TJL4-F1
#
_entry.id   AF-A0A1Q5TJL4-F1
#
_cell.length_a   1.000
_cell.length_b   1.000
_cell.length_c   1.000
_cell.angle_alpha   90.00
_cell.angle_beta   90.00
_cell.angle_gamma   90.00
#
_symmetry.space_group_name_H-M   'P 1'
#
loop_
_entity.id
_entity.type
_entity.pdbx_description
1 polymer ?
#
loop_
_entity_poly.entity_id
_entity_poly.type
_entity_poly.pdbx_seq_one_letter_code
_entity_poly.pdbx_strand_id
1 'polypeptide(L)'
;MSMLGDSTIVPSKCHKRDSDSLVSLPSTPSRSLRKAISIPAVSSIVKESWNWAGETLHTYRDGLSAEERRQKAEIEDRKQVLYLKIKNAVSYEEWCTCATELDVLEDNISWKRTLECSEYHPELVQERLRQLEEARISCDVSRMLFLVRTALSRDLGKMSNASLYRHSHTGTKDLIDRYITTALETINTLVDLSVHNRCDGLELKYILDQLLAARQAFGRSALLFSGGATFGMNHIGVLKALYESKLIPRIVSGASAGSIVCAVFCTRTDDELPALLDTYAHGDFSVFSEQGQEENIFQKTARFLKFGSFLDITHLANTMRAWLGDMTFQEAYNRTRRILNICVSSAGMYELPRLLNYISAPNVLIWSAV
;
A
#
# COMPACT_ATOMS: atom_id res chain seq x y z
N MET A 1 -19.09 -21.36 21.85
CA MET A 1 -20.28 -20.63 21.34
C MET A 1 -20.18 -20.57 19.82
N SER A 2 -21.29 -20.91 19.17
CA SER A 2 -21.62 -20.79 17.73
C SER A 2 -20.50 -20.59 16.70
N MET A 3 -20.24 -21.65 15.92
CA MET A 3 -19.54 -21.61 14.64
C MET A 3 -20.52 -21.17 13.54
N LEU A 4 -20.35 -19.96 13.00
CA LEU A 4 -20.97 -19.53 11.75
C LEU A 4 -19.84 -19.23 10.76
N GLY A 5 -19.79 -20.02 9.69
CA GLY A 5 -18.79 -19.95 8.65
C GLY A 5 -19.08 -18.82 7.67
N ASP A 6 -18.01 -18.14 7.26
CA ASP A 6 -18.02 -17.18 6.16
C ASP A 6 -17.93 -17.92 4.81
N SER A 7 -18.90 -17.66 3.94
CA SER A 7 -19.03 -18.26 2.62
C SER A 7 -18.54 -17.31 1.52
N THR A 8 -17.24 -17.10 1.39
CA THR A 8 -16.66 -16.47 0.18
C THR A 8 -15.26 -17.01 -0.11
N ILE A 9 -15.19 -18.27 -0.56
CA ILE A 9 -14.00 -18.81 -1.24
C ILE A 9 -14.49 -19.47 -2.53
N VAL A 10 -14.17 -18.86 -3.67
CA VAL A 10 -14.39 -19.42 -5.01
C VAL A 10 -13.17 -20.29 -5.36
N PRO A 11 -13.30 -21.62 -5.57
CA PRO A 11 -12.18 -22.43 -6.00
C PRO A 11 -12.02 -22.40 -7.53
N SER A 12 -10.79 -22.15 -7.97
CA SER A 12 -10.33 -22.20 -9.35
C SER A 12 -10.46 -23.61 -9.95
N LYS A 13 -11.18 -23.76 -11.07
CA LYS A 13 -11.26 -25.01 -11.83
C LYS A 13 -10.01 -25.17 -12.72
N CYS A 14 -9.21 -26.18 -12.38
CA CYS A 14 -8.12 -26.73 -13.18
C CYS A 14 -8.70 -27.83 -14.09
N HIS A 15 -8.60 -27.68 -15.41
CA HIS A 15 -9.02 -28.72 -16.37
C HIS A 15 -7.89 -29.73 -16.58
N LYS A 16 -8.12 -30.97 -16.10
CA LYS A 16 -7.36 -32.16 -16.46
C LYS A 16 -7.66 -32.57 -17.90
N ARG A 17 -6.59 -32.97 -18.59
CA ARG A 17 -6.58 -33.70 -19.87
C ARG A 17 -7.06 -35.12 -19.63
N ASP A 18 -7.92 -35.63 -20.49
CA ASP A 18 -8.11 -37.05 -20.71
C ASP A 18 -7.55 -37.44 -22.08
N SER A 19 -6.84 -38.57 -22.06
CA SER A 19 -6.17 -39.24 -23.15
C SER A 19 -6.87 -40.57 -23.41
N ASP A 20 -7.19 -40.85 -24.66
CA ASP A 20 -7.30 -42.21 -25.23
C ASP A 20 -6.95 -42.06 -26.73
N SER A 21 -5.79 -42.53 -27.19
CA SER A 21 -5.46 -43.92 -27.60
C SER A 21 -6.33 -44.30 -28.83
N LEU A 22 -5.83 -44.57 -30.05
CA LEU A 22 -4.71 -45.40 -30.51
C LEU A 22 -4.29 -45.06 -31.97
N VAL A 23 -3.05 -45.44 -32.28
CA VAL A 23 -2.28 -45.26 -33.53
C VAL A 23 -2.56 -46.39 -34.55
N SER A 24 -2.57 -46.07 -35.85
CA SER A 24 -1.85 -46.86 -36.90
C SER A 24 -1.84 -46.17 -38.28
N LEU A 25 -0.62 -46.05 -38.83
CA LEU A 25 -0.21 -45.67 -40.20
C LEU A 25 -0.06 -46.95 -41.07
N PRO A 26 0.37 -46.92 -42.36
CA PRO A 26 0.37 -45.86 -43.40
C PRO A 26 -0.14 -46.35 -44.78
N SER A 27 -0.28 -45.44 -45.76
CA SER A 27 0.26 -45.52 -47.15
C SER A 27 -0.60 -44.77 -48.19
N THR A 28 0.07 -43.91 -48.97
CA THR A 28 -0.37 -43.32 -50.26
C THR A 28 -0.35 -44.37 -51.39
N PRO A 29 -0.78 -44.11 -52.66
CA PRO A 29 -1.34 -42.89 -53.29
C PRO A 29 -2.57 -43.13 -54.20
N SER A 30 -3.23 -42.08 -54.70
CA SER A 30 -3.47 -41.94 -56.16
C SER A 30 -3.93 -40.53 -56.56
N ARG A 31 -3.34 -40.05 -57.65
CA ARG A 31 -3.70 -38.83 -58.38
C ARG A 31 -5.02 -39.04 -59.13
N SER A 32 -5.89 -38.04 -59.11
CA SER A 32 -6.83 -37.79 -60.21
C SER A 32 -7.21 -36.31 -60.24
N LEU A 33 -6.74 -35.63 -61.28
CA LEU A 33 -7.01 -34.24 -61.60
C LEU A 33 -8.47 -34.08 -62.06
N ARG A 34 -9.23 -33.18 -61.43
CA ARG A 34 -10.41 -32.58 -62.07
C ARG A 34 -10.40 -31.06 -61.91
N LYS A 35 -10.16 -30.44 -63.07
CA LYS A 35 -10.35 -29.04 -63.51
C LYS A 35 -11.04 -28.10 -62.51
N ALA A 36 -10.28 -27.09 -62.06
CA ALA A 36 -10.82 -25.88 -61.47
C ALA A 36 -11.48 -25.03 -62.57
N ILE A 37 -12.76 -24.69 -62.39
CA ILE A 37 -13.43 -23.60 -63.09
C ILE A 37 -13.25 -22.36 -62.21
N SER A 38 -12.48 -21.39 -62.69
CA SER A 38 -12.36 -20.08 -62.07
C SER A 38 -13.66 -19.30 -62.26
N ILE A 39 -14.33 -18.94 -61.16
CA ILE A 39 -15.41 -17.95 -61.18
C ILE A 39 -14.75 -16.56 -60.99
N PRO A 40 -15.03 -15.57 -61.86
CA PRO A 40 -14.40 -14.26 -61.78
C PRO A 40 -14.97 -13.44 -60.62
N ALA A 41 -14.19 -12.45 -60.20
CA ALA A 41 -14.43 -11.57 -59.07
C ALA A 41 -15.81 -10.89 -59.10
N VAL A 42 -16.74 -11.40 -58.29
CA VAL A 42 -17.97 -10.68 -57.84
C VAL A 42 -17.89 -10.42 -56.33
N SER A 43 -16.67 -10.31 -55.80
CA SER A 43 -16.45 -10.34 -54.35
C SER A 43 -16.35 -8.96 -53.70
N SER A 44 -16.02 -7.88 -54.41
CA SER A 44 -15.88 -6.55 -53.78
C SER A 44 -17.23 -5.89 -53.54
N ILE A 45 -18.06 -5.74 -54.57
CA ILE A 45 -19.37 -5.03 -54.48
C ILE A 45 -20.35 -5.78 -53.56
N VAL A 46 -20.39 -7.11 -53.64
CA VAL A 46 -21.25 -7.91 -52.75
C VAL A 46 -20.70 -7.88 -51.32
N LYS A 47 -19.39 -7.95 -51.09
CA LYS A 47 -18.84 -7.76 -49.74
C LYS A 47 -19.12 -6.36 -49.19
N GLU A 48 -19.01 -5.32 -50.01
CA GLU A 48 -19.32 -3.95 -49.59
C GLU A 48 -20.78 -3.79 -49.21
N SER A 49 -21.72 -4.33 -49.99
CA SER A 49 -23.15 -4.29 -49.66
C SER A 49 -23.51 -5.12 -48.42
N TRP A 50 -22.86 -6.27 -48.21
CA TRP A 50 -23.09 -7.10 -47.01
C TRP A 50 -22.45 -6.49 -45.75
N ASN A 51 -21.26 -5.90 -45.88
CA ASN A 51 -20.61 -5.15 -44.80
C ASN A 51 -21.43 -3.92 -44.44
N TRP A 52 -21.97 -3.19 -45.43
CA TRP A 52 -22.86 -2.06 -45.22
C TRP A 52 -24.18 -2.47 -44.55
N ALA A 53 -24.80 -3.57 -44.99
CA ALA A 53 -26.02 -4.08 -44.36
C ALA A 53 -25.76 -4.55 -42.92
N GLY A 54 -24.63 -5.22 -42.67
CA GLY A 54 -24.19 -5.62 -41.33
C GLY A 54 -23.92 -4.42 -40.44
N GLU A 55 -23.17 -3.43 -40.93
CA GLU A 55 -22.92 -2.18 -40.20
C GLU A 55 -24.21 -1.44 -39.88
N THR A 56 -25.15 -1.33 -40.82
CA THR A 56 -26.43 -0.65 -40.62
C THR A 56 -27.30 -1.38 -39.58
N LEU A 57 -27.33 -2.71 -39.63
CA LEU A 57 -28.04 -3.55 -38.65
C LEU A 57 -27.44 -3.44 -37.24
N HIS A 58 -26.10 -3.41 -37.13
CA HIS A 58 -25.40 -3.22 -35.86
C HIS A 58 -25.56 -1.80 -35.31
N THR A 59 -25.57 -0.79 -36.18
CA THR A 59 -25.82 0.62 -35.81
C THR A 59 -27.24 0.79 -35.29
N TYR A 60 -28.22 0.07 -35.85
CA TYR A 60 -29.60 0.08 -35.36
C TYR A 60 -29.79 -0.63 -34.00
N ARG A 61 -28.92 -1.59 -33.68
CA ARG A 61 -28.98 -2.36 -32.43
C ARG A 61 -28.34 -1.62 -31.25
N ASP A 62 -27.16 -1.04 -31.46
CA ASP A 62 -26.36 -0.44 -30.38
C ASP A 62 -26.28 1.09 -30.47
N GLY A 63 -26.84 1.70 -31.53
CA GLY A 63 -26.84 3.15 -31.77
C GLY A 63 -25.49 3.73 -32.20
N LEU A 64 -24.45 2.91 -32.34
CA LEU A 64 -23.06 3.35 -32.54
C LEU A 64 -22.60 3.17 -33.99
N SER A 65 -21.99 4.21 -34.54
CA SER A 65 -21.32 4.19 -35.83
C SER A 65 -20.15 3.19 -35.85
N ALA A 66 -19.72 2.80 -37.06
CA ALA A 66 -18.57 1.91 -37.23
C ALA A 66 -17.28 2.53 -36.66
N GLU A 67 -17.14 3.85 -36.73
CA GLU A 67 -16.00 4.59 -36.21
C GLU A 67 -15.97 4.60 -34.67
N GLU A 68 -17.10 4.86 -34.02
CA GLU A 68 -17.21 4.80 -32.55
C GLU A 68 -16.93 3.38 -32.02
N ARG A 69 -17.31 2.34 -32.76
CA ARG A 69 -16.98 0.95 -32.41
C ARG A 69 -15.48 0.67 -32.49
N ARG A 70 -14.80 1.19 -33.51
CA ARG A 70 -13.33 1.08 -33.63
C ARG A 70 -12.63 1.80 -32.49
N GLN A 71 -13.07 3.02 -32.17
CA GLN A 71 -12.52 3.80 -31.05
C GLN A 71 -12.73 3.08 -29.71
N LYS A 72 -13.92 2.51 -29.47
CA LYS A 72 -14.17 1.72 -28.26
C LYS A 72 -13.28 0.48 -28.18
N ALA A 73 -13.08 -0.22 -29.29
CA ALA A 73 -12.19 -1.37 -29.35
C ALA A 73 -10.73 -0.97 -29.07
N GLU A 74 -10.25 0.13 -29.65
CA GLU A 74 -8.91 0.66 -29.43
C GLU A 74 -8.69 1.08 -27.95
N ILE A 75 -9.68 1.72 -27.33
CA ILE A 75 -9.66 2.06 -25.91
C ILE A 75 -9.57 0.79 -25.05
N GLU A 76 -10.35 -0.24 -25.36
CA GLU A 76 -10.35 -1.49 -24.61
C GLU A 76 -9.03 -2.24 -24.75
N ASP A 77 -8.48 -2.34 -25.97
CA ASP A 77 -7.16 -2.92 -26.22
C ASP A 77 -6.08 -2.16 -25.44
N ARG A 78 -6.16 -0.82 -25.41
CA ARG A 78 -5.24 0.02 -24.66
C ARG A 78 -5.35 -0.19 -23.15
N LYS A 79 -6.57 -0.33 -22.61
CA LYS A 79 -6.78 -0.69 -21.20
C LYS A 79 -6.12 -2.02 -20.86
N GLN A 80 -6.30 -3.05 -21.69
CA GLN A 80 -5.69 -4.36 -21.47
C GLN A 80 -4.16 -4.29 -21.44
N VAL A 81 -3.55 -3.53 -22.37
CA VAL A 81 -2.10 -3.28 -22.37
C VAL A 81 -1.65 -2.60 -21.08
N LEU A 82 -2.37 -1.57 -20.62
CA LEU A 82 -2.05 -0.86 -19.38
C LEU A 82 -2.17 -1.77 -18.15
N TYR A 83 -3.20 -2.61 -18.08
CA TYR A 83 -3.33 -3.61 -17.01
C TYR A 83 -2.15 -4.59 -16.97
N LEU A 84 -1.64 -5.01 -18.12
CA LEU A 84 -0.45 -5.85 -18.20
C LEU A 84 0.83 -5.10 -17.78
N LYS A 85 0.96 -3.82 -18.14
CA LYS A 85 2.08 -2.97 -17.70
C LYS A 85 2.07 -2.76 -16.20
N ILE A 86 0.93 -2.42 -15.62
CA ILE A 86 0.76 -2.25 -14.16
C ILE A 86 1.18 -3.51 -13.40
N LYS A 87 0.81 -4.69 -13.89
CA LYS A 87 1.17 -5.98 -13.24
C LYS A 87 2.66 -6.31 -13.31
N ASN A 88 3.34 -5.86 -14.37
CA ASN A 88 4.75 -6.15 -14.61
C ASN A 88 5.68 -4.97 -14.29
N ALA A 89 5.13 -3.86 -13.78
CA ALA A 89 5.90 -2.66 -13.48
C ALA A 89 6.95 -2.96 -12.40
N VAL A 90 8.18 -2.54 -12.66
CA VAL A 90 9.32 -2.76 -11.74
C VAL A 90 9.62 -1.52 -10.90
N SER A 91 8.99 -0.39 -11.22
CA SER A 91 9.16 0.88 -10.51
C SER A 91 7.80 1.52 -10.19
N TYR A 92 7.76 2.30 -9.11
CA TYR A 92 6.58 3.07 -8.75
C TYR A 92 6.21 4.12 -9.81
N GLU A 93 7.21 4.77 -10.44
CA GLU A 93 6.97 5.80 -11.46
C GLU A 93 6.28 5.23 -12.71
N GLU A 94 6.74 4.05 -13.18
CA GLU A 94 6.11 3.34 -14.29
C GLU A 94 4.68 2.91 -13.93
N TRP A 95 4.51 2.33 -12.74
CA TRP A 95 3.20 1.93 -12.23
C TRP A 95 2.24 3.13 -12.16
N CYS A 96 2.70 4.26 -11.60
CA CYS A 96 1.90 5.46 -11.39
C CYS A 96 1.49 6.10 -12.73
N THR A 97 2.38 6.14 -13.70
CA THR A 97 2.09 6.66 -15.04
C THR A 97 1.01 5.82 -15.72
N CYS A 98 1.15 4.49 -15.70
CA CYS A 98 0.16 3.59 -16.30
C CYS A 98 -1.19 3.65 -15.57
N ALA A 99 -1.16 3.70 -14.23
CA ALA A 99 -2.35 3.82 -13.39
C ALA A 99 -3.10 5.13 -13.61
N THR A 100 -2.39 6.24 -13.80
CA THR A 100 -2.98 7.55 -14.11
C THR A 100 -3.62 7.55 -15.49
N GLU A 101 -2.98 6.94 -16.50
CA GLU A 101 -3.56 6.79 -17.84
C GLU A 101 -4.82 5.93 -17.81
N LEU A 102 -4.81 4.85 -17.02
CA LEU A 102 -5.96 3.97 -16.83
C LEU A 102 -7.13 4.72 -16.17
N ASP A 103 -6.86 5.55 -15.16
CA ASP A 103 -7.87 6.43 -14.55
C ASP A 103 -8.53 7.39 -15.56
N VAL A 104 -7.79 7.84 -16.58
CA VAL A 104 -8.37 8.67 -17.67
C VAL A 104 -9.27 7.84 -18.58
N LEU A 105 -8.85 6.63 -18.97
CA LEU A 105 -9.62 5.76 -19.87
C LEU A 105 -10.87 5.15 -19.21
N GLU A 106 -10.87 5.00 -17.89
CA GLU A 106 -12.00 4.50 -17.10
C GLU A 106 -12.93 5.60 -16.60
N ASP A 107 -12.66 6.85 -16.97
CA ASP A 107 -13.40 8.03 -16.54
C ASP A 107 -13.39 8.24 -15.00
N ASN A 108 -12.37 7.71 -14.31
CA ASN A 108 -12.18 7.93 -12.89
C ASN A 108 -11.86 9.40 -12.59
N ILE A 109 -11.31 10.16 -13.54
CA ILE A 109 -11.06 11.60 -13.38
C ILE A 109 -12.37 12.40 -13.23
N SER A 110 -13.42 12.05 -13.98
CA SER A 110 -14.72 12.70 -13.83
C SER A 110 -15.30 12.38 -12.45
N TRP A 111 -15.17 11.13 -12.00
CA TRP A 111 -15.56 10.71 -10.66
C TRP A 111 -14.82 11.50 -9.57
N LYS A 112 -13.50 11.73 -9.70
CA LYS A 112 -12.73 12.51 -8.71
C LYS A 112 -13.24 13.95 -8.56
N ARG A 113 -13.67 14.56 -9.67
CA ARG A 113 -14.21 15.93 -9.73
C ARG A 113 -15.64 16.04 -9.21
N THR A 114 -16.42 14.97 -9.29
CA THR A 114 -17.80 14.95 -8.82
C THR A 114 -17.86 15.06 -7.30
N LEU A 115 -18.53 16.11 -6.81
CA LEU A 115 -18.72 16.39 -5.39
C LEU A 115 -19.60 15.33 -4.70
N GLU A 116 -20.71 14.97 -5.34
CA GLU A 116 -21.68 14.03 -4.79
C GLU A 116 -21.12 12.61 -4.71
N CYS A 117 -21.21 12.01 -3.53
CA CYS A 117 -20.81 10.64 -3.27
C CYS A 117 -21.50 10.15 -2.00
N SER A 118 -22.03 8.94 -2.01
CA SER A 118 -22.68 8.33 -0.85
C SER A 118 -21.69 7.79 0.20
N GLU A 119 -20.42 7.67 -0.16
CA GLU A 119 -19.39 7.03 0.67
C GLU A 119 -18.80 7.97 1.74
N TYR A 120 -19.00 9.29 1.59
CA TYR A 120 -18.59 10.33 2.52
C TYR A 120 -19.54 11.53 2.49
N HIS A 121 -19.37 12.48 3.42
CA HIS A 121 -20.19 13.68 3.53
C HIS A 121 -19.45 14.88 2.93
N PRO A 122 -19.59 15.16 1.62
CA PRO A 122 -18.86 16.22 0.94
C PRO A 122 -19.15 17.60 1.53
N GLU A 123 -20.38 17.87 1.96
CA GLU A 123 -20.78 19.15 2.52
C GLU A 123 -19.96 19.55 3.77
N LEU A 124 -19.67 18.58 4.64
CA LEU A 124 -18.87 18.82 5.85
C LEU A 124 -17.42 19.13 5.52
N VAL A 125 -16.85 18.47 4.50
CA VAL A 125 -15.48 18.71 4.05
C VAL A 125 -15.40 20.06 3.34
N GLN A 126 -16.37 20.37 2.49
CA GLN A 126 -16.44 21.63 1.74
C GLN A 126 -16.61 22.84 2.66
N GLU A 127 -17.48 22.76 3.66
CA GLU A 127 -17.64 23.85 4.63
C GLU A 127 -16.36 24.05 5.44
N ARG A 128 -15.65 22.96 5.79
CA ARG A 128 -14.38 23.08 6.51
C ARG A 128 -13.26 23.64 5.66
N LEU A 129 -13.20 23.25 4.39
CA LEU A 129 -12.31 23.85 3.40
C LEU A 129 -12.56 25.36 3.30
N ARG A 130 -13.82 25.77 3.12
CA ARG A 130 -14.21 27.20 3.05
C ARG A 130 -13.75 27.97 4.29
N GLN A 131 -13.96 27.42 5.49
CA GLN A 131 -13.52 28.08 6.73
C GLN A 131 -12.01 28.31 6.79
N LEU A 132 -11.21 27.34 6.32
CA LEU A 132 -9.75 27.44 6.26
C LEU A 132 -9.30 28.45 5.19
N GLU A 133 -9.88 28.38 3.99
CA GLU A 133 -9.59 29.31 2.89
C GLU A 133 -9.90 30.76 3.30
N GLU A 134 -11.07 31.01 3.89
CA GLU A 134 -11.45 32.34 4.37
C GLU A 134 -10.50 32.89 5.42
N ALA A 135 -10.14 32.08 6.42
CA ALA A 135 -9.22 32.49 7.48
C ALA A 135 -7.83 32.87 6.93
N ARG A 136 -7.38 32.17 5.88
CA ARG A 136 -6.12 32.48 5.19
C ARG A 136 -6.23 33.73 4.32
N ILE A 137 -7.29 33.88 3.53
CA ILE A 137 -7.50 35.04 2.65
C ILE A 137 -7.61 36.32 3.50
N SER A 138 -8.29 36.25 4.65
CA SER A 138 -8.41 37.38 5.57
C SER A 138 -7.16 37.61 6.43
N CYS A 139 -6.12 36.76 6.30
CA CYS A 139 -4.93 36.75 7.16
C CYS A 139 -5.26 36.75 8.66
N ASP A 140 -6.34 36.09 9.07
CA ASP A 140 -6.79 36.07 10.47
C ASP A 140 -6.08 34.95 11.23
N VAL A 141 -4.98 35.32 11.88
CA VAL A 141 -4.11 34.40 12.64
C VAL A 141 -4.88 33.70 13.77
N SER A 142 -5.74 34.43 14.48
CA SER A 142 -6.52 33.87 15.58
C SER A 142 -7.51 32.81 15.07
N ARG A 143 -8.19 33.08 13.94
CA ARG A 143 -9.11 32.12 13.31
C ARG A 143 -8.37 30.91 12.73
N MET A 144 -7.22 31.12 12.09
CA MET A 144 -6.38 30.03 11.60
C MET A 144 -5.95 29.11 12.74
N LEU A 145 -5.44 29.67 13.85
CA LEU A 145 -5.05 28.91 15.03
C LEU A 145 -6.24 28.15 15.63
N PHE A 146 -7.39 28.80 15.77
CA PHE A 146 -8.60 28.18 16.29
C PHE A 146 -9.02 26.97 15.45
N LEU A 147 -9.05 27.10 14.12
CA LEU A 147 -9.40 26.02 13.20
C LEU A 147 -8.38 24.88 13.26
N VAL A 148 -7.08 25.16 13.24
CA VAL A 148 -6.03 24.13 13.36
C VAL A 148 -6.14 23.38 14.69
N ARG A 149 -6.46 24.08 15.77
CA ARG A 149 -6.61 23.53 17.13
C ARG A 149 -7.82 22.62 17.29
N THR A 150 -8.95 22.96 16.65
CA THR A 150 -10.26 22.38 16.96
C THR A 150 -10.88 21.58 15.82
N ALA A 151 -10.59 21.92 14.57
CA ALA A 151 -11.28 21.38 13.40
C ALA A 151 -10.54 20.24 12.71
N LEU A 152 -9.24 20.07 12.96
CA LEU A 152 -8.47 18.98 12.37
C LEU A 152 -8.93 17.63 12.95
N SER A 153 -9.55 16.83 12.09
CA SER A 153 -9.94 15.45 12.36
C SER A 153 -9.37 14.54 11.28
N ARG A 154 -8.96 13.32 11.67
CA ARG A 154 -8.43 12.31 10.75
C ARG A 154 -9.49 11.84 9.76
N ASP A 155 -10.75 11.80 10.18
CA ASP A 155 -11.85 11.27 9.38
C ASP A 155 -13.03 12.25 9.31
N LEU A 156 -12.75 13.48 8.89
CA LEU A 156 -13.79 14.49 8.67
C LEU A 156 -14.76 13.99 7.60
N GLY A 157 -16.04 13.87 7.95
CA GLY A 157 -17.08 13.47 7.01
C GLY A 157 -16.92 12.06 6.43
N LYS A 158 -16.13 11.17 7.04
CA LYS A 158 -15.76 9.84 6.50
C LYS A 158 -14.82 9.89 5.28
N MET A 159 -14.00 10.93 5.14
CA MET A 159 -13.02 11.07 4.05
C MET A 159 -11.93 9.98 4.03
N SER A 160 -11.77 9.20 5.12
CA SER A 160 -10.84 8.05 5.19
C SER A 160 -11.49 6.72 4.79
N ASN A 161 -12.72 6.74 4.25
CA ASN A 161 -13.40 5.52 3.84
C ASN A 161 -12.63 4.79 2.72
N ALA A 162 -12.27 3.54 2.97
CA ALA A 162 -11.45 2.74 2.08
C ALA A 162 -12.07 2.51 0.69
N SER A 163 -13.40 2.59 0.54
CA SER A 163 -14.05 2.46 -0.77
C SER A 163 -13.69 3.60 -1.74
N LEU A 164 -13.52 4.82 -1.22
CA LEU A 164 -13.10 5.98 -2.02
C LEU A 164 -11.72 5.77 -2.66
N TYR A 165 -10.81 5.12 -1.93
CA TYR A 165 -9.44 4.85 -2.39
C TYR A 165 -9.34 3.59 -3.27
N ARG A 166 -10.44 2.87 -3.47
CA ARG A 166 -10.51 1.72 -4.40
C ARG A 166 -11.12 2.09 -5.75
N HIS A 167 -11.80 3.24 -5.85
CA HIS A 167 -12.50 3.62 -7.06
C HIS A 167 -11.56 4.12 -8.17
N SER A 168 -10.45 4.76 -7.79
CA SER A 168 -9.39 5.16 -8.71
C SER A 168 -8.10 4.43 -8.40
N HIS A 169 -7.27 4.22 -9.42
CA HIS A 169 -5.96 3.62 -9.24
C HIS A 169 -5.00 4.56 -8.50
N THR A 170 -5.16 5.87 -8.71
CA THR A 170 -4.32 6.89 -8.07
C THR A 170 -5.18 7.92 -7.33
N GLY A 171 -4.79 8.29 -6.11
CA GLY A 171 -5.49 9.33 -5.34
C GLY A 171 -6.96 9.01 -5.02
N THR A 172 -7.74 10.05 -4.72
CA THR A 172 -9.17 9.94 -4.40
C THR A 172 -9.93 11.19 -4.89
N LYS A 173 -11.05 11.55 -4.28
CA LYS A 173 -11.83 12.75 -4.57
C LYS A 173 -11.00 14.04 -4.43
N ASP A 174 -11.09 14.92 -5.43
CA ASP A 174 -10.36 16.20 -5.49
C ASP A 174 -10.67 17.11 -4.28
N LEU A 175 -11.91 17.04 -3.76
CA LEU A 175 -12.32 17.80 -2.58
C LEU A 175 -11.49 17.43 -1.33
N ILE A 176 -11.21 16.13 -1.14
CA ILE A 176 -10.44 15.62 -0.01
C ILE A 176 -8.99 16.11 -0.13
N ASP A 177 -8.39 15.97 -1.32
CA ASP A 177 -7.02 16.42 -1.59
C ASP A 177 -6.87 17.94 -1.41
N ARG A 178 -7.84 18.73 -1.86
CA ARG A 178 -7.88 20.18 -1.65
C ARG A 178 -7.99 20.55 -0.17
N TYR A 179 -8.84 19.86 0.59
CA TYR A 179 -8.97 20.07 2.03
C TYR A 179 -7.65 19.78 2.76
N ILE A 180 -7.03 18.64 2.49
CA ILE A 180 -5.75 18.25 3.11
C ILE A 180 -4.66 19.27 2.74
N THR A 181 -4.55 19.64 1.47
CA THR A 181 -3.58 20.64 0.99
C THR A 181 -3.79 21.99 1.68
N THR A 182 -5.03 22.47 1.75
CA THR A 182 -5.35 23.76 2.41
C THR A 182 -5.06 23.72 3.90
N ALA A 183 -5.32 22.60 4.59
CA ALA A 183 -4.97 22.43 5.99
C ALA A 183 -3.45 22.51 6.21
N LEU A 184 -2.66 21.85 5.36
CA LEU A 184 -1.19 21.92 5.39
C LEU A 184 -0.70 23.34 5.13
N GLU A 185 -1.24 24.01 4.11
CA GLU A 185 -0.89 25.39 3.80
C GLU A 185 -1.26 26.36 4.93
N THR A 186 -2.38 26.13 5.64
CA THR A 186 -2.77 26.94 6.80
C THR A 186 -1.72 26.80 7.92
N ILE A 187 -1.27 25.57 8.19
CA ILE A 187 -0.22 25.31 9.19
C ILE A 187 1.10 25.97 8.77
N ASN A 188 1.50 25.83 7.50
CA ASN A 188 2.71 26.46 6.97
C ASN A 188 2.63 27.98 7.06
N THR A 189 1.49 28.58 6.72
CA THR A 189 1.26 30.03 6.83
C THR A 189 1.45 30.50 8.29
N LEU A 190 0.92 29.77 9.27
CA LEU A 190 1.10 30.08 10.69
C LEU A 190 2.57 30.02 11.11
N VAL A 191 3.32 29.04 10.61
CA VAL A 191 4.76 28.91 10.87
C VAL A 191 5.54 30.05 10.21
N ASP A 192 5.24 30.39 8.95
CA ASP A 192 5.92 31.46 8.22
C ASP A 192 5.71 32.82 8.89
N LEU A 193 4.48 33.11 9.33
CA LEU A 193 4.17 34.34 10.07
C LEU A 193 4.97 34.43 11.38
N SER A 194 5.23 33.29 12.02
CA SER A 194 6.00 33.22 13.27
C SER A 194 7.51 33.46 13.08
N VAL A 195 8.05 33.17 11.90
CA VAL A 195 9.50 33.30 11.59
C VAL A 195 9.86 34.71 11.12
N HIS A 196 8.96 35.43 10.44
CA HIS A 196 9.26 36.73 9.83
C HIS A 196 9.24 37.92 10.81
N ASN A 197 9.53 37.71 12.10
CA ASN A 197 9.63 38.75 13.15
C ASN A 197 8.39 39.67 13.26
N ARG A 198 7.22 39.20 12.82
CA ARG A 198 5.95 39.93 12.97
C ARG A 198 5.26 39.68 14.30
N CYS A 199 5.78 38.77 15.10
CA CYS A 199 5.19 38.34 16.36
C CYS A 199 6.13 38.61 17.53
N ASP A 200 5.56 39.05 18.64
CA ASP A 200 6.30 39.19 19.88
C ASP A 200 6.69 37.81 20.45
N GLY A 201 7.70 37.74 21.31
CA GLY A 201 8.16 36.47 21.89
C GLY A 201 7.07 35.70 22.65
N LEU A 202 6.09 36.41 23.23
CA LEU A 202 4.91 35.80 23.86
C LEU A 202 3.94 35.19 22.84
N GLU A 203 3.73 35.86 21.71
CA GLU A 203 2.86 35.37 20.63
C GLU A 203 3.45 34.13 19.97
N LEU A 204 4.77 34.12 19.73
CA LEU A 204 5.47 32.95 19.21
C LEU A 204 5.30 31.74 20.13
N LYS A 205 5.47 31.93 21.43
CA LYS A 205 5.26 30.88 22.43
C LYS A 205 3.80 30.39 22.41
N TYR A 206 2.84 31.31 22.35
CA TYR A 206 1.42 30.96 22.27
C TYR A 206 1.09 30.13 21.02
N ILE A 207 1.58 30.54 19.84
CA ILE A 207 1.41 29.79 18.58
C ILE A 207 2.00 28.39 18.72
N LEU A 208 3.23 28.27 19.22
CA LEU A 208 3.88 26.99 19.44
C LEU A 208 3.06 26.09 20.37
N ASP A 209 2.59 26.61 21.51
CA ASP A 209 1.77 25.87 22.46
C ASP A 209 0.45 25.39 21.82
N GLN A 210 -0.21 26.22 21.01
CA GLN A 210 -1.42 25.82 20.29
C GLN A 210 -1.14 24.72 19.25
N LEU A 211 -0.04 24.82 18.50
CA LEU A 211 0.35 23.80 17.51
C LEU A 211 0.74 22.48 18.18
N LEU A 212 1.46 22.53 19.31
CA LEU A 212 1.80 21.35 20.10
C LEU A 212 0.54 20.65 20.62
N ALA A 213 -0.43 21.42 21.11
CA ALA A 213 -1.69 20.90 21.59
C ALA A 213 -2.58 20.36 20.46
N ALA A 214 -2.61 21.02 19.29
CA ALA A 214 -3.27 20.53 18.09
C ALA A 214 -2.67 19.19 17.63
N ARG A 215 -1.34 19.08 17.61
CA ARG A 215 -0.63 17.82 17.30
C ARG A 215 -0.98 16.71 18.31
N GLN A 216 -1.14 17.04 19.58
CA GLN A 216 -1.52 16.07 20.60
C GLN A 216 -2.96 15.57 20.43
N ALA A 217 -3.89 16.46 20.04
CA ALA A 217 -5.28 16.10 19.76
C ALA A 217 -5.44 15.30 18.45
N PHE A 218 -4.76 15.72 17.37
CA PHE A 218 -4.79 15.03 16.08
C PHE A 218 -4.09 13.66 16.11
N GLY A 219 -3.14 13.51 17.03
CA GLY A 219 -2.33 12.30 17.21
C GLY A 219 -1.20 12.18 16.19
N ARG A 220 -0.44 11.09 16.31
CA ARG A 220 0.71 10.79 15.45
C ARG A 220 0.47 9.47 14.74
N SER A 221 0.85 9.41 13.46
CA SER A 221 0.85 8.15 12.73
C SER A 221 1.94 7.23 13.28
N ALA A 222 1.66 5.93 13.27
CA ALA A 222 2.58 4.89 13.70
C ALA A 222 2.53 3.75 12.68
N LEU A 223 3.68 3.09 12.50
CA LEU A 223 3.80 1.91 11.64
C LEU A 223 3.92 0.68 12.54
N LEU A 224 3.02 -0.28 12.35
CA LEU A 224 2.92 -1.48 13.18
C LEU A 224 3.22 -2.72 12.34
N PHE A 225 4.32 -3.37 12.65
CA PHE A 225 4.72 -4.64 12.04
C PHE A 225 4.25 -5.79 12.93
N SER A 226 3.13 -6.40 12.53
CA SER A 226 2.60 -7.57 13.23
C SER A 226 3.46 -8.80 12.99
N GLY A 227 3.57 -9.65 14.00
CA GLY A 227 4.20 -10.96 13.87
C GLY A 227 3.42 -11.88 12.93
N GLY A 228 4.14 -12.62 12.11
CA GLY A 228 3.65 -13.70 11.27
C GLY A 228 4.85 -14.52 10.82
N ALA A 229 4.81 -15.85 10.99
CA ALA A 229 5.99 -16.72 10.90
C ALA A 229 6.76 -16.56 9.57
N THR A 230 6.31 -17.21 8.51
CA THR A 230 7.01 -17.25 7.20
C THR A 230 6.98 -15.93 6.45
N PHE A 231 6.00 -15.06 6.71
CA PHE A 231 5.83 -13.78 6.01
C PHE A 231 6.48 -12.59 6.72
N GLY A 232 7.12 -12.79 7.87
CA GLY A 232 7.73 -11.70 8.65
C GLY A 232 8.76 -10.89 7.88
N MET A 233 9.43 -11.52 6.90
CA MET A 233 10.44 -10.87 6.06
C MET A 233 9.85 -9.93 5.00
N ASN A 234 8.56 -10.09 4.63
CA ASN A 234 7.88 -9.19 3.69
C ASN A 234 7.80 -7.75 4.22
N HIS A 235 7.87 -7.59 5.54
CA HIS A 235 7.92 -6.28 6.20
C HIS A 235 9.10 -5.43 5.72
N ILE A 236 10.21 -6.06 5.30
CA ILE A 236 11.36 -5.34 4.73
C ILE A 236 10.98 -4.64 3.43
N GLY A 237 10.23 -5.30 2.55
CA GLY A 237 9.78 -4.71 1.28
C GLY A 237 8.85 -3.52 1.52
N VAL A 238 7.91 -3.64 2.46
CA VAL A 238 7.02 -2.54 2.86
C VAL A 238 7.81 -1.38 3.46
N LEU A 239 8.76 -1.68 4.35
CA LEU A 239 9.62 -0.68 4.97
C LEU A 239 10.47 0.05 3.92
N LYS A 240 11.06 -0.68 2.97
CA LYS A 240 11.83 -0.13 1.86
C LYS A 240 10.98 0.83 1.02
N ALA A 241 9.80 0.41 0.59
CA ALA A 241 8.90 1.25 -0.21
C ALA A 241 8.49 2.54 0.52
N LEU A 242 8.18 2.44 1.82
CA LEU A 242 7.87 3.60 2.65
C LEU A 242 9.09 4.51 2.87
N TYR A 243 10.28 3.93 3.00
CA TYR A 243 11.53 4.68 3.17
C TYR A 243 11.85 5.49 1.91
N GLU A 244 11.82 4.85 0.74
CA GLU A 244 12.08 5.48 -0.56
C GLU A 244 11.08 6.61 -0.84
N SER A 245 9.83 6.43 -0.40
CA SER A 245 8.77 7.44 -0.52
C SER A 245 8.80 8.52 0.58
N LYS A 246 9.72 8.43 1.56
CA LYS A 246 9.80 9.31 2.74
C LYS A 246 8.52 9.35 3.58
N LEU A 247 7.81 8.22 3.68
CA LEU A 247 6.53 8.06 4.36
C LEU A 247 6.63 7.34 5.71
N ILE A 248 7.83 6.98 6.17
CA ILE A 248 7.98 6.27 7.43
C ILE A 248 7.64 7.18 8.62
N PRO A 249 6.68 6.81 9.48
CA PRO A 249 6.38 7.57 10.68
C PRO A 249 7.50 7.40 11.72
N ARG A 250 7.66 8.42 12.57
CA ARG A 250 8.63 8.39 13.67
C ARG A 250 8.33 7.31 14.73
N ILE A 251 7.10 6.84 14.83
CA ILE A 251 6.68 5.81 15.78
C ILE A 251 6.58 4.49 15.02
N VAL A 252 7.41 3.52 15.44
CA VAL A 252 7.44 2.19 14.84
C VAL A 252 7.23 1.17 15.95
N SER A 253 6.36 0.20 15.71
CA SER A 253 6.05 -0.86 16.66
C SER A 253 6.20 -2.22 15.99
N GLY A 254 6.83 -3.17 16.67
CA GLY A 254 6.99 -4.54 16.19
C GLY A 254 6.60 -5.57 17.23
N ALA A 255 6.11 -6.72 16.76
CA ALA A 255 5.87 -7.91 17.58
C ALA A 255 6.40 -9.15 16.86
N SER A 256 7.03 -10.08 17.60
CA SER A 256 7.60 -11.32 17.05
C SER A 256 8.50 -11.04 15.82
N ALA A 257 8.30 -11.67 14.66
CA ALA A 257 9.13 -11.40 13.47
C ALA A 257 9.18 -9.91 13.06
N GLY A 258 8.13 -9.13 13.35
CA GLY A 258 8.12 -7.69 13.11
C GLY A 258 9.04 -6.90 14.05
N SER A 259 9.29 -7.36 15.29
CA SER A 259 10.20 -6.68 16.22
C SER A 259 11.64 -6.70 15.72
N ILE A 260 12.06 -7.77 15.02
CA ILE A 260 13.37 -7.88 14.38
C ILE A 260 13.57 -6.75 13.36
N VAL A 261 12.63 -6.63 12.41
CA VAL A 261 12.71 -5.61 11.35
C VAL A 261 12.67 -4.19 11.94
N CYS A 262 11.78 -3.95 12.90
CA CYS A 262 11.69 -2.67 13.62
C CYS A 262 12.98 -2.32 14.37
N ALA A 263 13.57 -3.29 15.07
CA ALA A 263 14.77 -3.09 15.88
C ALA A 263 15.96 -2.73 15.00
N VAL A 264 16.17 -3.47 13.90
CA VAL A 264 17.25 -3.17 12.97
C VAL A 264 17.01 -1.81 12.32
N PHE A 265 15.78 -1.49 11.91
CA PHE A 265 15.48 -0.18 11.33
C PHE A 265 15.69 0.97 12.32
N CYS A 266 15.20 0.86 13.56
CA CYS A 266 15.23 1.97 14.52
C CYS A 266 16.60 2.22 15.16
N THR A 267 17.55 1.29 14.98
CA THR A 267 18.93 1.42 15.49
C THR A 267 19.88 2.05 14.47
N ARG A 268 19.47 2.19 13.21
CA ARG A 268 20.30 2.74 12.11
C ARG A 268 19.88 4.15 11.72
N THR A 269 20.85 5.00 11.43
CA THR A 269 20.61 6.37 10.96
C THR A 269 20.11 6.37 9.50
N ASP A 270 19.56 7.49 9.03
CA ASP A 270 19.12 7.61 7.63
C ASP A 270 20.27 7.36 6.64
N ASP A 271 21.52 7.68 6.99
CA ASP A 271 22.69 7.44 6.15
C ASP A 271 23.09 5.95 6.05
N GLU A 272 22.79 5.16 7.08
CA GLU A 272 23.14 3.74 7.17
C GLU A 272 22.08 2.84 6.51
N LEU A 273 20.84 3.32 6.42
CA LEU A 273 19.71 2.54 5.91
C LEU A 273 19.85 2.09 4.45
N PRO A 274 20.34 2.89 3.49
CA PRO A 274 20.47 2.46 2.10
C PRO A 274 21.33 1.20 1.96
N ALA A 275 22.52 1.18 2.59
CA ALA A 275 23.41 0.02 2.56
C ALA A 275 22.77 -1.22 3.20
N LEU A 276 22.00 -1.03 4.27
CA LEU A 276 21.29 -2.10 4.95
C LEU A 276 20.15 -2.67 4.09
N LEU A 277 19.35 -1.82 3.44
CA LEU A 277 18.27 -2.23 2.55
C LEU A 277 18.81 -2.95 1.29
N ASP A 278 19.99 -2.55 0.81
CA ASP A 278 20.66 -3.21 -0.32
C ASP A 278 21.18 -4.59 0.07
N THR A 279 21.76 -4.70 1.28
CA THR A 279 22.15 -5.99 1.88
C THR A 279 20.95 -6.93 2.00
N TYR A 280 19.77 -6.40 2.31
CA TYR A 280 18.54 -7.19 2.37
C TYR A 280 17.99 -7.64 1.02
N ALA A 281 18.28 -6.93 -0.07
CA ALA A 281 17.89 -7.39 -1.40
C ALA A 281 18.71 -8.62 -1.85
N HIS A 282 19.91 -8.81 -1.30
CA HIS A 282 20.88 -9.80 -1.75
C HIS A 282 21.32 -10.80 -0.67
N GLY A 283 20.91 -10.60 0.58
CA GLY A 283 21.31 -11.40 1.74
C GLY A 283 20.48 -12.66 1.93
N ASP A 284 21.13 -13.73 2.39
CA ASP A 284 20.45 -14.95 2.82
C ASP A 284 19.83 -14.73 4.21
N PHE A 285 18.50 -14.78 4.30
CA PHE A 285 17.74 -14.58 5.53
C PHE A 285 17.48 -15.88 6.28
N SER A 286 18.52 -16.68 6.44
CA SER A 286 18.56 -17.87 7.28
C SER A 286 18.58 -17.52 8.79
N VAL A 287 17.82 -16.49 9.21
CA VAL A 287 17.71 -16.02 10.62
C VAL A 287 17.08 -17.10 11.52
N PHE A 288 16.34 -18.03 10.91
CA PHE A 288 15.58 -19.07 11.61
C PHE A 288 16.09 -20.50 11.34
N SER A 289 17.20 -20.66 10.62
CA SER A 289 17.74 -21.97 10.25
C SER A 289 19.25 -21.87 10.04
N GLU A 290 20.06 -22.65 10.75
CA GLU A 290 21.50 -22.71 10.48
C GLU A 290 21.75 -23.12 9.02
N GLN A 291 22.64 -22.39 8.32
CA GLN A 291 23.11 -22.80 7.00
C GLN A 291 23.72 -24.21 7.09
N GLY A 292 23.04 -25.19 6.49
CA GLY A 292 23.49 -26.57 6.42
C GLY A 292 22.81 -27.57 7.37
N GLN A 293 21.84 -27.15 8.21
CA GLN A 293 21.01 -28.08 8.97
C GLN A 293 19.52 -27.82 8.69
N GLU A 294 18.96 -28.58 7.75
CA GLU A 294 17.50 -28.71 7.67
C GLU A 294 17.02 -29.42 8.94
N GLU A 295 16.63 -28.65 9.96
CA GLU A 295 16.10 -29.23 11.20
C GLU A 295 14.89 -30.11 10.88
N ASN A 296 15.06 -31.41 11.10
CA ASN A 296 14.01 -32.41 10.92
C ASN A 296 12.76 -32.00 11.69
N ILE A 297 11.58 -32.21 11.10
CA ILE A 297 10.27 -31.93 11.71
C ILE A 297 10.15 -32.57 13.11
N PHE A 298 10.83 -33.71 13.33
CA PHE A 298 10.96 -34.38 14.61
C PHE A 298 11.73 -33.58 15.68
N GLN A 299 12.78 -32.84 15.33
CA GLN A 299 13.53 -31.98 16.25
C GLN A 299 12.69 -30.76 16.66
N LYS A 300 11.99 -30.13 15.71
CA LYS A 300 11.03 -29.04 15.98
C LYS A 300 9.89 -29.49 16.90
N THR A 301 9.39 -30.72 16.70
CA THR A 301 8.33 -31.32 17.54
C THR A 301 8.83 -31.71 18.93
N ALA A 302 10.05 -32.25 19.04
CA ALA A 302 10.67 -32.57 20.33
C ALA A 302 11.01 -31.31 21.14
N ARG A 303 11.41 -30.22 20.47
CA ARG A 303 11.69 -28.91 21.10
C ARG A 303 10.41 -28.23 21.58
N PHE A 304 9.33 -28.31 20.79
CA PHE A 304 8.00 -27.90 21.21
C PHE A 304 7.52 -28.67 22.46
N LEU A 305 7.71 -30.00 22.48
CA LEU A 305 7.33 -30.85 23.62
C LEU A 305 8.19 -30.60 24.88
N LYS A 306 9.44 -30.15 24.73
CA LYS A 306 10.38 -29.98 25.86
C LYS A 306 10.46 -28.54 26.40
N PHE A 307 10.31 -27.53 25.53
CA PHE A 307 10.50 -26.11 25.86
C PHE A 307 9.31 -25.21 25.48
N GLY A 308 8.26 -25.74 24.84
CA GLY A 308 7.09 -24.96 24.43
C GLY A 308 7.34 -23.97 23.28
N SER A 309 8.53 -23.98 22.67
CA SER A 309 8.92 -23.09 21.57
C SER A 309 9.54 -23.86 20.41
N PHE A 310 9.22 -23.44 19.18
CA PHE A 310 9.72 -24.00 17.93
C PHE A 310 11.10 -23.44 17.52
N LEU A 311 11.60 -22.38 18.15
CA LEU A 311 12.78 -21.61 17.73
C LEU A 311 13.94 -21.73 18.71
N ASP A 312 15.17 -21.83 18.19
CA ASP A 312 16.39 -21.71 19.00
C ASP A 312 16.60 -20.27 19.45
N ILE A 313 16.17 -19.98 20.67
CA ILE A 313 16.31 -18.67 21.30
C ILE A 313 17.78 -18.24 21.38
N THR A 314 18.71 -19.19 21.51
CA THR A 314 20.15 -18.89 21.64
C THR A 314 20.74 -18.40 20.32
N HIS A 315 20.40 -19.08 19.22
CA HIS A 315 20.84 -18.68 17.89
C HIS A 315 20.27 -17.30 17.52
N LEU A 316 18.96 -17.11 17.74
CA LEU A 316 18.31 -15.83 17.48
C LEU A 316 18.93 -14.70 18.32
N ALA A 317 19.16 -14.93 19.61
CA ALA A 317 19.79 -13.94 20.48
C ALA A 317 21.20 -13.57 20.01
N ASN A 318 22.01 -14.55 19.60
CA ASN A 318 23.36 -14.29 19.06
C ASN A 318 23.32 -13.49 17.75
N THR A 319 22.41 -13.84 16.83
CA THR A 319 22.22 -13.11 15.58
C THR A 319 21.73 -11.68 15.82
N MET A 320 20.74 -11.49 16.70
CA MET A 320 20.27 -10.16 17.07
C MET A 320 21.36 -9.33 17.74
N ARG A 321 22.17 -9.94 18.61
CA ARG A 321 23.30 -9.26 19.25
C ARG A 321 24.39 -8.88 18.25
N ALA A 322 24.68 -9.73 17.26
CA ALA A 322 25.61 -9.41 16.19
C ALA A 322 25.13 -8.22 15.33
N TRP A 323 23.82 -8.12 15.07
CA TRP A 323 23.24 -7.06 14.24
C TRP A 323 23.00 -5.75 14.98
N LEU A 324 22.55 -5.81 16.22
CA LEU A 324 22.12 -4.64 17.00
C LEU A 324 23.22 -4.16 17.96
N GLY A 325 24.18 -5.01 18.29
CA GLY A 325 25.11 -4.79 19.41
C GLY A 325 24.38 -4.75 20.76
N ASP A 326 25.08 -4.32 21.80
CA ASP A 326 24.49 -4.10 23.12
C ASP A 326 23.84 -2.69 23.23
N MET A 327 23.01 -2.33 22.25
CA MET A 327 22.31 -1.05 22.21
C MET A 327 21.01 -1.08 23.01
N THR A 328 20.80 -0.07 23.84
CA THR A 328 19.58 0.14 24.62
C THR A 328 18.51 0.95 23.88
N PHE A 329 17.26 0.89 24.34
CA PHE A 329 16.18 1.71 23.78
C PHE A 329 16.45 3.22 23.85
N GLN A 330 17.05 3.69 24.95
CA GLN A 330 17.38 5.12 25.11
C GLN A 330 18.49 5.56 24.15
N GLU A 331 19.52 4.72 23.95
CA GLU A 331 20.61 5.00 23.00
C GLU A 331 20.11 5.03 21.56
N ALA A 332 19.28 4.05 21.17
CA ALA A 332 18.68 4.04 19.84
C ALA A 332 17.82 5.29 19.59
N TYR A 333 17.00 5.69 20.56
CA TYR A 333 16.21 6.92 20.45
C TYR A 333 17.08 8.18 20.35
N ASN A 334 18.16 8.27 21.13
CA ASN A 334 19.08 9.40 21.07
C ASN A 334 19.81 9.47 19.71
N ARG A 335 20.15 8.30 19.13
CA ARG A 335 20.83 8.17 17.85
C ARG A 335 19.93 8.53 16.66
N THR A 336 18.70 8.01 16.62
CA THR A 336 17.85 8.08 15.40
C THR A 336 16.62 8.97 15.56
N ARG A 337 16.23 9.33 16.79
CA ARG A 337 14.97 10.02 17.13
C ARG A 337 13.71 9.26 16.70
N ARG A 338 13.84 7.98 16.33
CA ARG A 338 12.73 7.08 16.06
C ARG A 338 12.30 6.40 17.35
N ILE A 339 10.99 6.30 17.56
CA ILE A 339 10.40 5.68 18.74
C ILE A 339 10.14 4.22 18.41
N LEU A 340 11.06 3.35 18.84
CA LEU A 340 10.91 1.90 18.78
C LEU A 340 10.01 1.41 19.92
N ASN A 341 8.97 0.66 19.56
CA ASN A 341 8.12 -0.05 20.51
C ASN A 341 8.17 -1.54 20.21
N ILE A 342 8.46 -2.36 21.22
CA ILE A 342 8.40 -3.81 21.11
C ILE A 342 7.30 -4.31 22.04
N CYS A 343 6.31 -5.00 21.45
CA CYS A 343 5.24 -5.64 22.19
C CYS A 343 5.67 -7.06 22.57
N VAL A 344 5.72 -7.34 23.87
CA VAL A 344 6.09 -8.65 24.41
C VAL A 344 4.83 -9.28 25.01
N SER A 345 4.38 -10.37 24.38
CA SER A 345 3.30 -11.20 24.92
C SER A 345 3.76 -11.90 26.20
N SER A 346 2.87 -11.99 27.18
CA SER A 346 3.10 -12.81 28.37
C SER A 346 2.85 -14.29 28.07
N ALA A 347 3.55 -15.16 28.80
CA ALA A 347 3.31 -16.61 28.81
C ALA A 347 2.12 -17.03 29.71
N GLY A 348 1.68 -16.19 30.63
CA GLY A 348 0.59 -16.49 31.57
C GLY A 348 -0.76 -15.92 31.13
N MET A 349 -1.85 -16.66 31.34
CA MET A 349 -3.20 -16.20 30.97
C MET A 349 -3.67 -14.92 31.71
N TYR A 350 -3.03 -14.58 32.84
CA TYR A 350 -3.39 -13.44 33.69
C TYR A 350 -2.33 -12.33 33.71
N GLU A 351 -1.22 -12.48 33.01
CA GLU A 351 -0.18 -11.45 32.98
C GLU A 351 -0.37 -10.55 31.75
N LEU A 352 -0.27 -9.24 32.00
CA LEU A 352 -0.54 -8.23 30.98
C LEU A 352 0.61 -8.17 29.96
N PRO A 353 0.31 -7.97 28.67
CA PRO A 353 1.35 -7.75 27.67
C PRO A 353 2.17 -6.51 28.02
N ARG A 354 3.48 -6.59 27.77
CA ARG A 354 4.43 -5.50 28.07
C ARG A 354 4.76 -4.74 26.79
N LEU A 355 4.87 -3.42 26.90
CA LEU A 355 5.34 -2.53 25.84
C LEU A 355 6.69 -1.96 26.25
N LEU A 356 7.74 -2.34 25.52
CA LEU A 356 9.10 -1.88 25.79
C LEU A 356 9.48 -0.78 24.80
N ASN A 357 9.88 0.38 25.31
CA ASN A 357 10.38 1.51 24.54
C ASN A 357 11.32 2.38 25.39
N TYR A 358 11.80 3.49 24.83
CA TYR A 358 12.72 4.41 25.52
C TYR A 358 12.13 5.07 26.78
N ILE A 359 10.81 5.07 26.96
CA ILE A 359 10.14 5.62 28.16
C ILE A 359 9.96 4.53 29.22
N SER A 360 9.40 3.37 28.84
CA SER A 360 9.05 2.30 29.77
C SER A 360 10.24 1.42 30.16
N ALA A 361 11.24 1.30 29.28
CA ALA A 361 12.36 0.38 29.42
C ALA A 361 13.67 0.96 28.82
N PRO A 362 14.11 2.16 29.24
CA PRO A 362 15.22 2.90 28.60
C PRO A 362 16.53 2.13 28.56
N ASN A 363 16.83 1.36 29.60
CA ASN A 363 18.12 0.66 29.79
C ASN A 363 18.09 -0.80 29.32
N VAL A 364 16.96 -1.27 28.77
CA VAL A 364 16.86 -2.64 28.26
C VAL A 364 17.59 -2.74 26.92
N LEU A 365 18.39 -3.78 26.76
CA LEU A 365 19.07 -4.10 25.50
C LEU A 365 18.05 -4.53 24.47
N ILE A 366 18.05 -3.89 23.30
CA ILE A 366 17.02 -4.11 22.28
C ILE A 366 17.01 -5.57 21.81
N TRP A 367 18.18 -6.18 21.62
CA TRP A 367 18.28 -7.59 21.20
C TRP A 367 17.65 -8.57 22.19
N SER A 368 17.55 -8.22 23.47
CA SER A 368 16.93 -9.05 24.51
C SER A 368 15.42 -8.90 24.59
N ALA A 369 14.90 -7.80 24.04
CA ALA A 369 13.46 -7.52 23.98
C ALA A 369 12.80 -8.11 22.72
N VAL A 370 13.57 -8.21 21.63
CA VAL A 370 13.22 -8.94 20.39
C VAL A 370 13.16 -10.43 20.68
#